data_AF-A0A4Q0LRH4-F1
#
_entry.id   AF-A0A4Q0LRH4-F1
#
_cell.length_a   1.000
_cell.length_b   1.000
_cell.length_c   1.000
_cell.angle_alpha   90.00
_cell.angle_beta   90.00
_cell.angle_gamma   90.00
#
_symmetry.space_group_name_H-M   'P 1'
#
loop_
_entity.id
_entity.type
_entity.pdbx_description
1 polymer ?
#
loop_
_entity_poly.entity_id
_entity_poly.type
_entity_poly.pdbx_seq_one_letter_code
_entity_poly.pdbx_strand_id
1 'polypeptide(L)'
;MTIGEALKEEQKRLGLTSEAMAAGVITKGTYSKVVNGKLRLSSDLLVEILFKHNIDISDFFEMIKSTYMPKEKLIEEKLFSEMQQALNNHEVEKAEECLTKIKNQTSNKYLQQRAEITVAYLTNSTDKLSKNFKQAVVDELNNHSNWVKDLDALRLFNTALLILSSEKVEIEMNLFFIKLNRIKKISEQMEERYAILCCNYLDWKYRQQGEVNDNVKNALKYLSDLKLTAHFESYKVCGKYFGYLFNKEIDSAKNMRKSLLALGITVGVENWPV
;
A
#
# COMPACT_ATOMS: atom_id res chain seq x y z
N MET A 1 8.16 -22.43 3.54
CA MET A 1 8.16 -23.72 2.80
C MET A 1 9.07 -23.58 1.60
N THR A 2 9.74 -24.66 1.18
CA THR A 2 10.46 -24.69 -0.10
C THR A 2 9.49 -24.73 -1.28
N ILE A 3 9.98 -24.44 -2.50
CA ILE A 3 9.18 -24.58 -3.74
C ILE A 3 8.59 -25.98 -3.88
N GLY A 4 9.36 -27.04 -3.56
CA GLY A 4 8.88 -28.42 -3.65
C GLY A 4 7.77 -28.72 -2.66
N GLU A 5 7.88 -28.21 -1.43
CA GLU A 5 6.82 -28.33 -0.41
C GLU A 5 5.56 -27.57 -0.82
N ALA A 6 5.70 -26.36 -1.37
CA ALA A 6 4.57 -25.58 -1.86
C ALA A 6 3.86 -26.25 -3.04
N LEU A 7 4.60 -26.79 -4.01
CA LEU A 7 4.02 -27.60 -5.10
C LEU A 7 3.29 -28.84 -4.56
N LYS A 8 3.79 -29.47 -3.51
CA LYS A 8 3.14 -30.62 -2.86
C LYS A 8 1.83 -30.22 -2.18
N GLU A 9 1.78 -29.06 -1.55
CA GLU A 9 0.54 -28.53 -0.96
C GLU A 9 -0.48 -28.16 -2.03
N GLU A 10 -0.08 -27.49 -3.11
CA GLU A 10 -0.95 -27.21 -4.26
C GLU A 10 -1.46 -28.48 -4.93
N GLN A 11 -0.60 -29.49 -5.09
CA GLN A 11 -1.00 -30.80 -5.60
C GLN A 11 -2.12 -31.42 -4.75
N LYS A 12 -1.99 -31.38 -3.42
CA LYS A 12 -3.02 -31.90 -2.50
C LYS A 12 -4.31 -31.08 -2.61
N ARG A 13 -4.19 -29.74 -2.62
CA ARG A 13 -5.32 -28.80 -2.74
C ARG A 13 -6.14 -29.08 -4.01
N LEU A 14 -5.45 -29.38 -5.11
CA LEU A 14 -6.06 -29.70 -6.40
C LEU A 14 -6.50 -31.17 -6.53
N GLY A 15 -6.19 -32.03 -5.55
CA GLY A 15 -6.52 -33.46 -5.59
C GLY A 15 -5.77 -34.24 -6.68
N LEU A 16 -4.59 -33.78 -7.10
CA LEU A 16 -3.87 -34.33 -8.24
C LEU A 16 -2.86 -35.42 -7.86
N THR A 17 -2.67 -36.37 -8.76
CA THR A 17 -1.51 -37.28 -8.70
C THR A 17 -0.23 -36.53 -9.09
N SER A 18 0.94 -37.09 -8.76
CA SER A 18 2.22 -36.48 -9.15
C SER A 18 2.42 -36.45 -10.67
N GLU A 19 1.86 -37.40 -11.41
CA GLU A 19 1.85 -37.39 -12.88
C GLU A 19 0.98 -36.23 -13.40
N ALA A 20 -0.24 -36.11 -12.87
CA ALA A 20 -1.18 -35.06 -13.27
C ALA A 20 -0.64 -33.67 -12.92
N MET A 21 -0.05 -33.49 -11.75
CA MET A 21 0.57 -32.24 -11.34
C MET A 21 1.80 -31.88 -12.19
N ALA A 22 2.61 -32.87 -12.59
CA ALA A 22 3.73 -32.63 -13.48
C ALA A 22 3.30 -32.20 -14.89
N ALA A 23 2.08 -32.56 -15.31
CA ALA A 23 1.38 -32.07 -16.51
C ALA A 23 2.20 -32.10 -17.81
N GLY A 24 3.10 -33.08 -17.94
CA GLY A 24 4.01 -33.22 -19.08
C GLY A 24 5.13 -32.18 -19.15
N VAL A 25 5.19 -31.22 -18.22
CA VAL A 25 6.29 -30.23 -18.11
C VAL A 25 7.57 -30.93 -17.69
N ILE A 26 7.43 -31.86 -16.74
CA ILE A 26 8.50 -32.75 -16.28
C ILE A 26 7.95 -34.15 -16.10
N THR A 27 8.85 -35.14 -15.99
CA THR A 27 8.42 -36.51 -15.66
C THR A 27 7.92 -36.60 -14.21
N LYS A 28 7.00 -37.53 -13.92
CA LYS A 28 6.60 -37.86 -12.54
C LYS A 28 7.79 -38.16 -11.62
N GLY A 29 8.82 -38.82 -12.14
CA GLY A 29 10.05 -39.10 -11.38
C GLY A 29 10.79 -37.82 -11.00
N THR A 30 10.91 -36.88 -11.93
CA THR A 30 11.48 -35.54 -11.70
C THR A 30 10.65 -34.76 -10.69
N TYR A 31 9.32 -34.70 -10.88
CA TYR A 31 8.41 -34.02 -9.97
C TYR A 31 8.50 -34.59 -8.55
N SER A 32 8.49 -35.92 -8.40
CA SER A 32 8.67 -36.59 -7.10
C SER A 32 9.98 -36.21 -6.43
N LYS A 33 11.09 -36.10 -7.18
CA LYS A 33 12.36 -35.63 -6.62
C LYS A 33 12.27 -34.17 -6.16
N VAL A 34 11.59 -33.30 -6.91
CA VAL A 34 11.40 -31.88 -6.55
C VAL A 34 10.62 -31.73 -5.26
N VAL A 35 9.42 -32.34 -5.15
CA VAL A 35 8.56 -32.19 -3.95
C VAL A 35 9.12 -32.85 -2.69
N ASN A 36 10.12 -33.72 -2.84
CA ASN A 36 10.85 -34.32 -1.73
C ASN A 36 12.22 -33.68 -1.51
N GLY A 37 12.49 -32.51 -2.11
CA GLY A 37 13.72 -31.73 -1.89
C GLY A 37 15.00 -32.35 -2.46
N LYS A 38 14.88 -33.39 -3.30
CA LYS A 38 16.01 -34.12 -3.91
C LYS A 38 16.50 -33.50 -5.22
N LEU A 39 15.73 -32.58 -5.80
CA LEU A 39 16.06 -31.90 -7.04
C LEU A 39 15.53 -30.46 -7.01
N ARG A 40 16.32 -29.51 -7.52
CA ARG A 40 15.86 -28.13 -7.72
C ARG A 40 15.11 -28.02 -9.05
N LEU A 41 13.99 -27.31 -9.05
CA LEU A 41 13.23 -26.98 -10.25
C LEU A 41 13.72 -25.62 -10.79
N SER A 42 13.90 -25.50 -12.10
CA SER A 42 14.22 -24.22 -12.74
C SER A 42 13.01 -23.27 -12.71
N SER A 43 13.25 -21.96 -12.81
CA SER A 43 12.20 -20.94 -12.87
C SER A 43 11.20 -21.19 -13.99
N ASP A 44 11.68 -21.53 -15.19
CA ASP A 44 10.83 -21.63 -16.38
C ASP A 44 9.82 -22.78 -16.24
N LEU A 45 10.30 -23.95 -15.81
CA LEU A 45 9.46 -25.11 -15.51
C LEU A 45 8.50 -24.87 -14.35
N LEU A 46 8.91 -24.11 -13.31
CA LEU A 46 8.01 -23.73 -12.23
C LEU A 46 6.86 -22.87 -12.77
N VAL A 47 7.18 -21.82 -13.53
CA VAL A 47 6.18 -20.91 -14.11
C VAL A 47 5.22 -21.67 -15.04
N GLU A 48 5.73 -22.60 -15.85
CA GLU A 48 4.90 -23.42 -16.72
C GLU A 48 3.93 -24.33 -15.93
N ILE A 49 4.40 -24.97 -14.86
CA ILE A 49 3.54 -25.79 -13.99
C ILE A 49 2.45 -24.93 -13.32
N LEU A 50 2.81 -23.76 -12.79
CA LEU A 50 1.85 -22.86 -12.13
C LEU A 50 0.75 -22.43 -13.12
N PHE A 51 1.12 -22.02 -14.34
CA PHE A 51 0.14 -21.64 -15.36
C PHE A 51 -0.71 -22.81 -15.85
N LYS A 52 -0.15 -24.01 -16.04
CA LYS A 52 -0.93 -25.18 -16.48
C LYS A 52 -2.05 -25.54 -15.52
N HIS A 53 -1.87 -25.29 -14.22
CA HIS A 53 -2.85 -25.62 -13.19
C HIS A 53 -3.63 -24.40 -12.67
N ASN A 54 -3.48 -23.24 -13.31
CA ASN A 54 -4.07 -21.97 -12.87
C ASN A 54 -3.80 -21.69 -11.38
N ILE A 55 -2.59 -21.99 -10.92
CA ILE A 55 -2.15 -21.67 -9.56
C ILE A 55 -1.81 -20.18 -9.55
N ASP A 56 -2.45 -19.44 -8.66
CA ASP A 56 -2.16 -18.02 -8.50
C ASP A 56 -0.71 -17.82 -8.04
N ILE A 57 0.02 -16.99 -8.78
CA ILE A 57 1.44 -16.76 -8.54
C ILE A 57 1.65 -16.03 -7.22
N SER A 58 0.76 -15.08 -6.87
CA SER A 58 0.87 -14.34 -5.61
C SER A 58 0.65 -15.26 -4.42
N ASP A 59 -0.38 -16.10 -4.45
CA ASP A 59 -0.66 -17.08 -3.39
C ASP A 59 0.51 -18.07 -3.23
N PHE A 60 1.03 -18.58 -4.35
CA PHE A 60 2.17 -19.50 -4.33
C PHE A 60 3.42 -18.84 -3.72
N PHE A 61 3.70 -17.59 -4.09
CA PHE A 61 4.87 -16.86 -3.58
C PHE A 61 4.73 -16.55 -2.07
N GLU A 62 3.54 -16.30 -1.56
CA GLU A 62 3.30 -16.13 -0.13
C GLU A 62 3.62 -17.41 0.67
N MET A 63 3.30 -18.61 0.14
CA MET A 63 3.64 -19.89 0.79
C MET A 63 5.16 -20.07 1.00
N ILE A 64 5.96 -19.60 0.04
CA ILE A 64 7.40 -19.79 0.04
C ILE A 64 8.18 -18.60 0.62
N LYS A 65 7.49 -17.48 0.87
CA LYS A 65 8.09 -16.20 1.30
C LYS A 65 8.98 -16.35 2.53
N SER A 66 8.50 -17.06 3.55
CA SER A 66 9.24 -17.33 4.79
C SER A 66 10.58 -18.04 4.60
N THR A 67 10.76 -18.75 3.48
CA THR A 67 11.98 -19.50 3.17
C THR A 67 12.94 -18.73 2.29
N TYR A 68 12.45 -17.90 1.36
CA TYR A 68 13.30 -17.26 0.35
C TYR A 68 13.44 -15.74 0.50
N MET A 69 12.54 -15.08 1.24
CA MET A 69 12.67 -13.65 1.53
C MET A 69 13.66 -13.42 2.69
N PRO A 70 14.49 -12.36 2.64
CA PRO A 70 15.32 -11.97 3.77
C PRO A 70 14.48 -11.80 5.05
N LYS A 71 15.00 -12.27 6.18
CA LYS A 71 14.29 -12.21 7.47
C LYS A 71 13.93 -10.78 7.85
N GLU A 72 14.83 -9.84 7.54
CA GLU A 72 14.66 -8.42 7.77
C GLU A 72 13.43 -7.88 7.03
N LYS A 73 13.23 -8.31 5.77
CA LYS A 73 12.06 -7.90 4.96
C LYS A 73 10.75 -8.50 5.46
N LEU A 74 10.76 -9.74 5.93
CA LEU A 74 9.59 -10.35 6.57
C LEU A 74 9.19 -9.60 7.85
N ILE A 75 10.17 -9.18 8.64
CA ILE A 75 9.96 -8.37 9.85
C ILE A 75 9.39 -6.99 9.47
N GLU A 76 9.96 -6.32 8.46
CA GLU A 76 9.47 -5.04 7.97
C GLU A 76 8.00 -5.11 7.50
N GLU A 77 7.63 -6.12 6.72
CA GLU A 77 6.25 -6.30 6.25
C GLU A 77 5.27 -6.52 7.40
N LYS A 78 5.64 -7.36 8.37
CA LYS A 78 4.83 -7.61 9.56
C LYS A 78 4.63 -6.32 10.36
N LEU A 79 5.71 -5.60 10.67
CA LEU A 79 5.65 -4.37 11.45
C LEU A 79 4.91 -3.26 10.71
N PHE A 80 5.04 -3.18 9.38
CA PHE A 80 4.23 -2.30 8.55
C PHE A 80 2.74 -2.60 8.71
N SER A 81 2.35 -3.87 8.63
CA SER A 81 0.94 -4.28 8.80
C SER A 81 0.41 -3.99 10.20
N GLU A 82 1.19 -4.29 11.24
CA GLU A 82 0.84 -3.98 12.64
C GLU A 82 0.62 -2.47 12.84
N MET A 83 1.54 -1.63 12.34
CA MET A 83 1.42 -0.18 12.44
C MET A 83 0.19 0.35 11.69
N GLN A 84 -0.10 -0.19 10.49
CA GLN A 84 -1.26 0.21 9.71
C GLN A 84 -2.58 -0.17 10.40
N GLN A 85 -2.65 -1.34 11.03
CA GLN A 85 -3.82 -1.76 11.81
C GLN A 85 -4.02 -0.85 13.03
N ALA A 86 -2.94 -0.56 13.77
CA ALA A 86 -3.00 0.35 14.92
C ALA A 86 -3.49 1.75 14.52
N LEU A 87 -3.00 2.29 13.38
CA LEU A 87 -3.48 3.56 12.84
C LEU A 87 -4.98 3.50 12.48
N ASN A 88 -5.40 2.50 11.71
CA ASN A 88 -6.79 2.38 11.26
C ASN A 88 -7.77 2.28 12.43
N ASN A 89 -7.37 1.58 13.50
CA ASN A 89 -8.18 1.36 14.69
C ASN A 89 -7.95 2.42 15.80
N HIS A 90 -7.08 3.41 15.56
CA HIS A 90 -6.71 4.45 16.54
C HIS A 90 -6.16 3.89 17.86
N GLU A 91 -5.43 2.76 17.80
CA GLU A 91 -4.88 2.05 18.95
C GLU A 91 -3.48 2.60 19.31
N VAL A 92 -3.43 3.67 20.11
CA VAL A 92 -2.20 4.40 20.48
C VAL A 92 -1.13 3.48 21.07
N GLU A 93 -1.47 2.70 22.09
CA GLU A 93 -0.51 1.82 22.79
C GLU A 93 0.16 0.82 21.84
N LYS A 94 -0.63 0.21 20.93
CA LYS A 94 -0.10 -0.72 19.92
C LYS A 94 0.80 0.00 18.91
N ALA A 95 0.49 1.23 18.54
CA ALA A 95 1.34 2.02 17.65
C ALA A 95 2.69 2.35 18.31
N GLU A 96 2.71 2.70 19.59
CA GLU A 96 3.93 2.96 20.37
C GLU A 96 4.80 1.70 20.55
N GLU A 97 4.18 0.56 20.86
CA GLU A 97 4.87 -0.73 20.89
C GLU A 97 5.48 -1.08 19.53
N CYS A 98 4.71 -0.88 18.46
CA CYS A 98 5.15 -1.16 17.10
C CYS A 98 6.31 -0.23 16.69
N LEU A 99 6.25 1.06 17.02
CA LEU A 99 7.36 2.01 16.82
C LEU A 99 8.64 1.55 17.53
N THR A 100 8.52 1.07 18.77
CA THR A 100 9.67 0.53 19.52
C THR A 100 10.27 -0.68 18.81
N LYS A 101 9.45 -1.62 18.34
CA LYS A 101 9.92 -2.77 17.55
C LYS A 101 10.59 -2.32 16.25
N ILE A 102 10.00 -1.36 15.52
CA ILE A 102 10.54 -0.84 14.26
C ILE A 102 11.92 -0.21 14.45
N LYS A 103 12.12 0.56 15.53
CA LYS A 103 13.41 1.17 15.87
C LYS A 103 14.48 0.13 16.23
N ASN A 104 14.10 -0.97 16.87
CA ASN A 104 15.03 -1.99 17.36
C ASN A 104 15.33 -3.10 16.33
N GLN A 105 14.41 -3.37 15.40
CA GLN A 105 14.46 -4.56 14.53
C GLN A 105 14.64 -4.23 13.05
N THR A 106 14.59 -2.96 12.66
CA THR A 106 14.67 -2.54 11.26
C THR A 106 15.70 -1.43 11.08
N SER A 107 16.36 -1.39 9.93
CA SER A 107 17.19 -0.26 9.49
C SER A 107 16.50 0.58 8.41
N ASN A 108 15.27 0.24 8.05
CA ASN A 108 14.49 0.93 7.03
C ASN A 108 14.02 2.31 7.54
N LYS A 109 14.72 3.36 7.10
CA LYS A 109 14.44 4.74 7.51
C LYS A 109 13.03 5.20 7.14
N TYR A 110 12.51 4.80 5.98
CA TYR A 110 11.13 5.13 5.57
C TYR A 110 10.12 4.58 6.57
N LEU A 111 10.28 3.31 6.97
CA LEU A 111 9.39 2.68 7.95
C LEU A 111 9.51 3.34 9.33
N GLN A 112 10.74 3.62 9.78
CA GLN A 112 10.99 4.30 11.06
C GLN A 112 10.36 5.70 11.11
N GLN A 113 10.58 6.52 10.08
CA GLN A 113 10.05 7.88 10.00
C GLN A 113 8.51 7.88 9.94
N ARG A 114 7.92 6.98 9.13
CA ARG A 114 6.47 6.84 9.05
C ARG A 114 5.88 6.42 10.40
N ALA A 115 6.50 5.47 11.08
CA ALA A 115 6.07 5.02 12.41
C ALA A 115 6.08 6.17 13.43
N GLU A 116 7.13 6.99 13.42
CA GLU A 116 7.26 8.13 14.34
C GLU A 116 6.20 9.21 14.05
N ILE A 117 5.94 9.53 12.77
CA ILE A 117 4.86 10.45 12.38
C ILE A 117 3.49 9.91 12.78
N THR A 118 3.24 8.61 12.56
CA THR A 118 1.96 7.95 12.91
C THR A 118 1.69 8.03 14.41
N VAL A 119 2.68 7.71 15.26
CA VAL A 119 2.52 7.82 16.72
C VAL A 119 2.28 9.27 17.13
N ALA A 120 3.03 10.22 16.55
CA ALA A 120 2.82 11.64 16.83
C ALA A 120 1.42 12.11 16.41
N TYR A 121 0.89 11.61 15.30
CA TYR A 121 -0.47 11.89 14.85
C TYR A 121 -1.52 11.36 15.82
N LEU A 122 -1.43 10.07 16.18
CA LEU A 122 -2.38 9.43 17.10
C LEU A 122 -2.38 10.08 18.51
N THR A 123 -1.25 10.65 18.92
CA THR A 123 -1.09 11.33 20.22
C THR A 123 -1.32 12.84 20.16
N ASN A 124 -1.74 13.39 19.01
CA ASN A 124 -1.90 14.83 18.77
C ASN A 124 -0.63 15.64 19.14
N SER A 125 0.54 15.15 18.73
CA SER A 125 1.85 15.72 19.04
C SER A 125 2.75 15.96 17.82
N THR A 126 2.18 16.04 16.61
CA THR A 126 2.92 16.30 15.36
C THR A 126 3.63 17.66 15.34
N ASP A 127 3.13 18.63 16.10
CA ASP A 127 3.75 19.93 16.35
C ASP A 127 5.03 19.81 17.20
N LYS A 128 5.11 18.83 18.09
CA LYS A 128 6.26 18.55 18.96
C LYS A 128 7.40 17.82 18.26
N LEU A 129 7.17 17.27 17.06
CA LEU A 129 8.24 16.67 16.26
C LEU A 129 9.32 17.72 15.92
N SER A 130 10.57 17.38 16.21
CA SER A 130 11.68 18.33 16.07
C SER A 130 11.87 18.81 14.62
N LYS A 131 12.38 20.04 14.46
CA LYS A 131 12.76 20.58 13.14
C LYS A 131 13.76 19.67 12.42
N ASN A 132 14.71 19.09 13.16
CA ASN A 132 15.71 18.17 12.62
C ASN A 132 15.06 16.90 12.06
N PHE A 133 14.08 16.33 12.76
CA PHE A 133 13.32 15.18 12.27
C PHE A 133 12.55 15.53 10.99
N LYS A 134 11.82 16.65 10.98
CA LYS A 134 11.07 17.10 9.78
C LYS A 134 11.99 17.31 8.59
N GLN A 135 13.19 17.87 8.81
CA GLN A 135 14.20 18.01 7.76
C GLN A 135 14.72 16.66 7.27
N ALA A 136 15.03 15.72 8.17
CA ALA A 136 15.45 14.36 7.80
C ALA A 136 14.40 13.62 6.95
N VAL A 137 13.11 13.85 7.18
CA VAL A 137 12.04 13.30 6.32
C VAL A 137 12.08 13.91 4.92
N VAL A 138 12.28 15.22 4.82
CA VAL A 138 12.43 15.92 3.52
C VAL A 138 13.66 15.41 2.77
N ASP A 139 14.79 15.25 3.46
CA ASP A 139 16.02 14.75 2.87
C ASP A 139 15.85 13.32 2.34
N GLU A 140 15.18 12.45 3.10
CA GLU A 140 14.87 11.08 2.68
C GLU A 140 13.99 11.05 1.41
N LEU A 141 12.96 11.89 1.34
CA LEU A 141 12.12 12.02 0.14
C LEU A 141 12.90 12.52 -1.09
N ASN A 142 13.88 13.40 -0.88
CA ASN A 142 14.70 13.96 -1.97
C ASN A 142 15.79 12.99 -2.47
N ASN A 143 16.13 11.95 -1.71
CA ASN A 143 17.18 10.98 -2.08
C ASN A 143 16.84 10.15 -3.34
N HIS A 144 15.59 10.15 -3.80
CA HIS A 144 15.15 9.42 -4.99
C HIS A 144 14.72 10.36 -6.11
N SER A 145 15.48 10.35 -7.21
CA SER A 145 15.18 11.14 -8.41
C SER A 145 13.76 10.90 -8.96
N ASN A 146 13.21 9.69 -8.77
CA ASN A 146 11.84 9.35 -9.13
C ASN A 146 11.06 8.66 -7.99
N TRP A 147 10.90 9.36 -6.88
CA TRP A 147 10.11 8.90 -5.72
C TRP A 147 8.68 8.41 -6.08
N VAL A 148 8.09 8.89 -7.18
CA VAL A 148 6.76 8.46 -7.66
C VAL A 148 6.71 6.99 -8.10
N LYS A 149 7.86 6.37 -8.40
CA LYS A 149 7.94 4.93 -8.70
C LYS A 149 8.42 4.10 -7.51
N ASP A 150 8.81 4.74 -6.43
CA ASP A 150 9.34 4.10 -5.23
C ASP A 150 8.22 3.93 -4.20
N LEU A 151 7.94 2.68 -3.83
CA LEU A 151 6.84 2.35 -2.93
C LEU A 151 7.04 2.93 -1.53
N ASP A 152 8.27 2.89 -1.01
CA ASP A 152 8.57 3.35 0.34
C ASP A 152 8.57 4.89 0.40
N ALA A 153 9.09 5.54 -0.63
CA ALA A 153 9.05 7.01 -0.72
C ALA A 153 7.62 7.55 -0.88
N LEU A 154 6.78 6.92 -1.71
CA LEU A 154 5.34 7.27 -1.83
C LEU A 154 4.63 7.16 -0.49
N ARG A 155 4.87 6.06 0.22
CA ARG A 155 4.26 5.81 1.53
C ARG A 155 4.74 6.82 2.56
N LEU A 156 6.01 7.21 2.53
CA LEU A 156 6.55 8.24 3.41
C LEU A 156 5.94 9.59 3.09
N PHE A 157 5.88 9.99 1.81
CA PHE A 157 5.28 11.26 1.41
C PHE A 157 3.82 11.36 1.86
N ASN A 158 3.05 10.29 1.64
CA ASN A 158 1.66 10.20 2.06
C ASN A 158 1.48 10.41 3.57
N THR A 159 2.35 9.82 4.40
CA THR A 159 2.34 10.05 5.86
C THR A 159 2.87 11.44 6.23
N ALA A 160 3.86 11.95 5.50
CA ALA A 160 4.51 13.23 5.76
C ALA A 160 3.60 14.43 5.50
N LEU A 161 2.48 14.28 4.79
CA LEU A 161 1.43 15.31 4.67
C LEU A 161 1.02 15.90 6.04
N LEU A 162 1.12 15.09 7.11
CA LEU A 162 0.78 15.48 8.48
C LEU A 162 1.79 16.45 9.14
N ILE A 163 3.00 16.57 8.60
CA ILE A 163 4.11 17.32 9.24
C ILE A 163 4.81 18.32 8.33
N LEU A 164 4.63 18.20 7.00
CA LEU A 164 5.23 19.10 6.01
C LEU A 164 4.48 20.43 5.95
N SER A 165 5.19 21.48 5.52
CA SER A 165 4.57 22.78 5.24
C SER A 165 3.65 22.70 4.02
N SER A 166 2.63 23.56 3.98
CA SER A 166 1.68 23.61 2.86
C SER A 166 2.38 23.86 1.52
N GLU A 167 3.39 24.74 1.50
CA GLU A 167 4.20 24.99 0.31
C GLU A 167 4.89 23.72 -0.19
N LYS A 168 5.53 22.95 0.70
CA LYS A 168 6.24 21.72 0.32
C LYS A 168 5.28 20.65 -0.19
N VAL A 169 4.13 20.47 0.46
CA VAL A 169 3.10 19.52 0.01
C VAL A 169 2.62 19.88 -1.40
N GLU A 170 2.32 21.15 -1.66
CA GLU A 170 1.85 21.59 -2.98
C GLU A 170 2.90 21.43 -4.09
N ILE A 171 4.17 21.73 -3.79
CA ILE A 171 5.29 21.50 -4.72
C ILE A 171 5.42 20.02 -5.06
N GLU A 172 5.42 19.14 -4.05
CA GLU A 172 5.55 17.69 -4.27
C GLU A 172 4.34 17.10 -5.00
N MET A 173 3.12 17.56 -4.71
CA MET A 173 1.92 17.12 -5.43
C MET A 173 1.95 17.55 -6.91
N ASN A 174 2.46 18.75 -7.21
CA ASN A 174 2.63 19.18 -8.60
C ASN A 174 3.68 18.30 -9.31
N LEU A 175 4.83 18.03 -8.66
CA LEU A 175 5.85 17.14 -9.18
C LEU A 175 5.33 15.71 -9.37
N PHE A 176 4.48 15.23 -8.46
CA PHE A 176 3.82 13.94 -8.53
C PHE A 176 3.02 13.81 -9.83
N PHE A 177 2.12 14.76 -10.12
CA PHE A 177 1.31 14.71 -11.35
C PHE A 177 2.15 14.87 -12.63
N ILE A 178 3.17 15.73 -12.62
CA ILE A 178 4.11 15.87 -13.75
C ILE A 178 4.79 14.53 -14.06
N LYS A 179 5.27 13.82 -13.03
CA LYS A 179 5.95 12.53 -13.18
C LYS A 179 4.97 11.43 -13.55
N LEU A 180 3.79 11.38 -12.93
CA LEU A 180 2.75 10.39 -13.19
C LEU A 180 2.33 10.38 -14.67
N ASN A 181 2.14 11.56 -15.27
CA ASN A 181 1.79 11.70 -16.69
C ASN A 181 2.85 11.16 -17.67
N ARG A 182 4.07 10.89 -17.19
CA ARG A 182 5.17 10.32 -18.00
C ARG A 182 5.28 8.80 -17.84
N ILE A 183 4.50 8.17 -16.96
CA ILE A 183 4.56 6.73 -16.71
C ILE A 183 3.65 6.00 -17.72
N LYS A 184 4.24 5.14 -18.55
CA LYS A 184 3.50 4.41 -19.62
C LYS A 184 2.74 3.19 -19.11
N LYS A 185 3.26 2.53 -18.08
CA LYS A 185 2.68 1.29 -17.51
C LYS A 185 2.78 1.36 -16.00
N ILE A 186 1.64 1.23 -15.34
CA ILE A 186 1.49 1.26 -13.90
C ILE A 186 0.84 -0.07 -13.52
N SER A 187 1.38 -0.75 -12.49
CA SER A 187 0.71 -1.92 -11.93
C SER A 187 -0.53 -1.49 -11.16
N GLU A 188 -1.54 -2.34 -11.05
CA GLU A 188 -2.76 -2.04 -10.29
C GLU A 188 -2.44 -1.65 -8.84
N GLN A 189 -1.48 -2.34 -8.21
CA GLN A 189 -1.00 -2.00 -6.88
C GLN A 189 -0.43 -0.57 -6.79
N MET A 190 0.26 -0.08 -7.83
CA MET A 190 0.76 1.30 -7.84
C MET A 190 -0.35 2.30 -8.13
N GLU A 191 -1.32 1.97 -9.00
CA GLU A 191 -2.54 2.79 -9.20
C GLU A 191 -3.28 2.98 -7.86
N GLU A 192 -3.42 1.92 -7.07
CA GLU A 192 -4.01 1.98 -5.73
C GLU A 192 -3.24 2.94 -4.79
N ARG A 193 -1.90 2.88 -4.78
CA ARG A 193 -1.08 3.79 -3.95
C ARG A 193 -1.21 5.25 -4.36
N TYR A 194 -1.32 5.52 -5.65
CA TYR A 194 -1.59 6.87 -6.15
C TYR A 194 -2.99 7.35 -5.78
N ALA A 195 -3.99 6.47 -5.81
CA ALA A 195 -5.35 6.79 -5.37
C ALA A 195 -5.41 7.13 -3.87
N ILE A 196 -4.71 6.35 -3.04
CA ILE A 196 -4.57 6.63 -1.59
C ILE A 196 -3.95 8.02 -1.37
N LEU A 197 -2.85 8.34 -2.07
CA LEU A 197 -2.22 9.66 -1.96
C LEU A 197 -3.18 10.78 -2.37
N CYS A 198 -3.93 10.61 -3.46
CA CYS A 198 -4.92 11.60 -3.90
C CYS A 198 -6.02 11.81 -2.86
N CYS A 199 -6.57 10.73 -2.28
CA CYS A 199 -7.56 10.82 -1.21
C CYS A 199 -7.02 11.57 0.02
N ASN A 200 -5.83 11.21 0.49
CA ASN A 200 -5.22 11.84 1.66
C ASN A 200 -4.84 13.31 1.40
N TYR A 201 -4.39 13.63 0.18
CA TYR A 201 -4.12 15.01 -0.21
C TYR A 201 -5.40 15.86 -0.22
N LEU A 202 -6.52 15.34 -0.74
CA LEU A 202 -7.79 16.05 -0.77
C LEU A 202 -8.31 16.31 0.65
N ASP A 203 -8.23 15.32 1.54
CA ASP A 203 -8.56 15.48 2.97
C ASP A 203 -7.69 16.55 3.63
N TRP A 204 -6.36 16.42 3.47
CA TRP A 204 -5.39 17.39 3.98
C TRP A 204 -5.71 18.80 3.50
N LYS A 205 -5.90 18.98 2.18
CA LYS A 205 -6.14 20.28 1.56
C LYS A 205 -7.43 20.92 2.07
N TYR A 206 -8.49 20.14 2.20
CA TYR A 206 -9.78 20.63 2.71
C TYR A 206 -9.67 21.07 4.16
N ARG A 207 -9.01 20.30 5.02
CA ARG A 207 -8.81 20.64 6.45
C ARG A 207 -7.97 21.90 6.66
N GLN A 208 -7.03 22.17 5.76
CA GLN A 208 -6.26 23.42 5.76
C GLN A 208 -7.08 24.62 5.27
N GLN A 209 -8.36 24.45 4.93
CA GLN A 209 -9.22 25.46 4.31
C GLN A 209 -8.57 26.03 3.03
N GLY A 210 -7.81 25.19 2.32
CA GLY A 210 -7.07 25.60 1.14
C GLY A 210 -7.97 25.80 -0.08
N GLU A 211 -7.62 26.79 -0.91
CA GLU A 211 -8.32 27.04 -2.17
C GLU A 211 -8.15 25.90 -3.18
N VAL A 212 -9.15 25.72 -4.03
CA VAL A 212 -9.09 24.77 -5.15
C VAL A 212 -8.02 25.23 -6.14
N ASN A 213 -6.99 24.42 -6.31
CA ASN A 213 -5.92 24.64 -7.26
C ASN A 213 -5.82 23.47 -8.25
N ASP A 214 -4.81 23.49 -9.12
CA ASP A 214 -4.65 22.44 -10.14
C ASP A 214 -4.30 21.07 -9.54
N ASN A 215 -3.62 21.02 -8.39
CA ASN A 215 -3.39 19.76 -7.68
C ASN A 215 -4.69 19.11 -7.20
N VAL A 216 -5.64 19.90 -6.68
CA VAL A 216 -6.99 19.42 -6.31
C VAL A 216 -7.72 18.89 -7.54
N LYS A 217 -7.74 19.65 -8.64
CA LYS A 217 -8.38 19.22 -9.90
C LYS A 217 -7.77 17.93 -10.43
N ASN A 218 -6.44 17.82 -10.43
CA ASN A 218 -5.73 16.63 -10.88
C ASN A 218 -6.01 15.42 -10.00
N ALA A 219 -6.06 15.59 -8.67
CA ALA A 219 -6.41 14.51 -7.74
C ALA A 219 -7.84 14.03 -7.94
N LEU A 220 -8.82 14.94 -8.04
CA LEU A 220 -10.22 14.60 -8.32
C LEU A 220 -10.36 13.89 -9.67
N LYS A 221 -9.67 14.38 -10.70
CA LYS A 221 -9.65 13.77 -12.02
C LYS A 221 -9.06 12.37 -11.97
N TYR A 222 -7.90 12.20 -11.34
CA TYR A 222 -7.23 10.91 -11.20
C TYR A 222 -8.17 9.87 -10.58
N LEU A 223 -8.83 10.21 -9.47
CA LEU A 223 -9.78 9.34 -8.80
C LEU A 223 -10.99 9.02 -9.70
N SER A 224 -11.53 10.00 -10.43
CA SER A 224 -12.65 9.78 -11.35
C SER A 224 -12.32 8.86 -12.52
N ASP A 225 -11.08 8.94 -13.02
CA ASP A 225 -10.58 8.20 -14.19
C ASP A 225 -10.11 6.77 -13.86
N LEU A 226 -10.07 6.37 -12.58
CA LEU A 226 -9.74 4.99 -12.19
C LEU A 226 -10.62 3.97 -12.93
N LYS A 227 -10.11 2.75 -13.11
CA LYS A 227 -10.88 1.68 -13.78
C LYS A 227 -12.17 1.40 -13.00
N LEU A 228 -13.24 1.04 -13.71
CA LEU A 228 -14.52 0.66 -13.11
C LEU A 228 -14.47 -0.80 -12.67
N THR A 229 -13.75 -1.06 -11.58
CA THR A 229 -13.66 -2.37 -10.91
C THR A 229 -13.99 -2.20 -9.44
N ALA A 230 -14.50 -3.25 -8.79
CA ALA A 230 -14.82 -3.26 -7.37
C ALA A 230 -13.62 -2.83 -6.50
N HIS A 231 -12.39 -3.15 -6.92
CA HIS A 231 -11.16 -2.75 -6.24
C HIS A 231 -11.01 -1.22 -6.13
N PHE A 232 -11.46 -0.45 -7.12
CA PHE A 232 -11.28 1.01 -7.16
C PHE A 232 -12.50 1.84 -6.74
N GLU A 233 -13.64 1.21 -6.42
CA GLU A 233 -14.90 1.90 -6.13
C GLU A 233 -14.78 2.86 -4.94
N SER A 234 -14.13 2.43 -3.86
CA SER A 234 -13.95 3.25 -2.65
C SER A 234 -13.20 4.55 -2.92
N TYR A 235 -12.18 4.52 -3.78
CA TYR A 235 -11.41 5.70 -4.18
C TYR A 235 -12.22 6.66 -5.05
N LYS A 236 -13.08 6.13 -5.93
CA LYS A 236 -14.03 6.96 -6.69
C LYS A 236 -15.04 7.65 -5.78
N VAL A 237 -15.56 6.93 -4.78
CA VAL A 237 -16.46 7.49 -3.78
C VAL A 237 -15.76 8.61 -2.99
N CYS A 238 -14.53 8.39 -2.55
CA CYS A 238 -13.69 9.41 -1.93
C CYS A 238 -13.52 10.66 -2.83
N GLY A 239 -13.20 10.47 -4.12
CA GLY A 239 -13.08 11.58 -5.07
C GLY A 239 -14.39 12.35 -5.24
N LYS A 240 -15.54 11.65 -5.32
CA LYS A 240 -16.86 12.29 -5.42
C LYS A 240 -17.22 13.07 -4.15
N TYR A 241 -16.92 12.50 -2.98
CA TYR A 241 -17.14 13.14 -1.69
C TYR A 241 -16.39 14.47 -1.57
N PHE A 242 -15.07 14.45 -1.82
CA PHE A 242 -14.28 15.68 -1.78
C PHE A 242 -14.67 16.66 -2.89
N GLY A 243 -15.10 16.17 -4.06
CA GLY A 243 -15.70 17.00 -5.11
C GLY A 243 -16.87 17.83 -4.60
N TYR A 244 -17.80 17.23 -3.84
CA TYR A 244 -18.90 17.96 -3.20
C TYR A 244 -18.41 19.01 -2.22
N LEU A 245 -17.44 18.67 -1.36
CA LEU A 245 -16.88 19.60 -0.39
C LEU A 245 -16.22 20.82 -1.05
N PHE A 246 -15.37 20.61 -2.06
CA PHE A 246 -14.70 21.70 -2.78
C PHE A 246 -15.67 22.55 -3.62
N ASN A 247 -16.78 21.98 -4.07
CA ASN A 247 -17.86 22.70 -4.75
C ASN A 247 -18.86 23.37 -3.79
N LYS A 248 -18.63 23.29 -2.47
CA LYS A 248 -19.52 23.81 -1.41
C LYS A 248 -20.91 23.16 -1.40
N GLU A 249 -21.04 21.96 -1.95
CA GLU A 249 -22.25 21.13 -1.94
C GLU A 249 -22.31 20.31 -0.62
N ILE A 250 -22.31 20.99 0.51
CA ILE A 250 -22.12 20.39 1.84
C ILE A 250 -23.22 19.36 2.17
N ASP A 251 -24.47 19.60 1.76
CA ASP A 251 -25.57 18.66 1.99
C ASP A 251 -25.38 17.36 1.20
N SER A 252 -24.87 17.43 -0.03
CA SER A 252 -24.53 16.26 -0.84
C SER A 252 -23.44 15.44 -0.17
N ALA A 253 -22.39 16.08 0.35
CA ALA A 253 -21.32 15.43 1.10
C ALA A 253 -21.85 14.74 2.37
N LYS A 254 -22.63 15.46 3.20
CA LYS A 254 -23.27 14.94 4.41
C LYS A 254 -24.13 13.71 4.13
N ASN A 255 -24.99 13.79 3.12
CA ASN A 255 -25.88 12.70 2.73
C ASN A 255 -25.10 11.48 2.25
N MET A 256 -24.03 11.68 1.48
CA MET A 256 -23.14 10.60 1.04
C MET A 256 -22.47 9.92 2.24
N ARG A 257 -21.83 10.69 3.12
CA ARG A 257 -21.18 10.15 4.33
C ARG A 257 -22.17 9.36 5.19
N LYS A 258 -23.36 9.92 5.43
CA LYS A 258 -24.43 9.24 6.18
C LYS A 258 -24.85 7.92 5.53
N SER A 259 -25.00 7.89 4.20
CA SER A 259 -25.41 6.69 3.47
C SER A 259 -24.35 5.59 3.54
N LEU A 260 -23.07 5.94 3.41
CA LEU A 260 -21.95 4.99 3.53
C LEU A 260 -21.88 4.39 4.94
N LEU A 261 -22.01 5.22 5.97
CA LEU A 261 -22.04 4.76 7.36
C LEU A 261 -23.24 3.83 7.63
N ALA A 262 -24.41 4.13 7.07
CA ALA A 262 -25.59 3.28 7.18
C ALA A 262 -25.43 1.90 6.51
N LEU A 263 -24.54 1.80 5.51
CA LEU A 263 -24.17 0.54 4.86
C LEU A 263 -23.05 -0.22 5.57
N GLY A 264 -22.54 0.31 6.70
CA GLY A 264 -21.42 -0.29 7.44
C GLY A 264 -20.04 -0.01 6.83
N ILE A 265 -19.95 0.92 5.88
CA ILE A 265 -18.67 1.36 5.30
C ILE A 265 -18.08 2.44 6.23
N THR A 266 -17.41 1.99 7.30
CA THR A 266 -16.95 2.86 8.39
C THR A 266 -15.49 3.28 8.27
N VAL A 267 -14.62 2.36 7.83
CA VAL A 267 -13.16 2.57 7.78
C VAL A 267 -12.82 3.81 6.94
N GLY A 268 -12.21 4.81 7.58
CA GLY A 268 -11.86 6.10 6.98
C GLY A 268 -13.02 7.09 6.83
N VAL A 269 -14.23 6.62 6.51
CA VAL A 269 -15.44 7.46 6.30
C VAL A 269 -15.89 8.16 7.59
N GLU A 270 -15.73 7.50 8.73
CA GLU A 270 -16.02 8.10 10.04
C GLU A 270 -15.20 9.37 10.30
N ASN A 271 -13.99 9.44 9.73
CA ASN A 271 -13.09 10.57 9.92
C ASN A 271 -13.25 11.67 8.86
N TRP A 272 -14.09 11.49 7.84
CA TRP A 272 -14.28 12.48 6.78
C TRP A 272 -14.84 13.81 7.32
N PRO A 273 -14.30 14.96 6.88
CA PRO A 273 -14.70 16.27 7.35
C PRO A 273 -16.08 16.66 6.80
N VAL A 274 -16.90 17.35 7.60
CA VAL A 274 -18.27 17.76 7.26
C VAL A 274 -18.45 19.27 7.33
#